data_AF-A0A843VJ67-F1
#
_entry.id   AF-A0A843VJ67-F1
#
_cell.length_a   1.000
_cell.length_b   1.000
_cell.length_c   1.000
_cell.angle_alpha   90.00
_cell.angle_beta   90.00
_cell.angle_gamma   90.00
#
_symmetry.space_group_name_H-M   'P 1'
#
loop_
_entity.id
_entity.type
_entity.pdbx_description
1 polymer ?
#
loop_
_entity_poly.entity_id
_entity_poly.type
_entity_poly.pdbx_seq_one_letter_code
_entity_poly.pdbx_strand_id
1 'polypeptide(L)'
;MRNQDGQGECDDYPITTQKTTSRMSLSDDERDVDSYTRTDDVSDTRIDEVAKFAVAAYNRQTGKALVFIRVVRSEHQVLPRGVNYKLVVEAATPAGVTNVYKAVVHEEERKLTFVSFVPVL
;
A
#
# COMPACT_ATOMS: atom_id res chain seq x y z
N MET A 1 -47.38 17.02 -14.32
CA MET A 1 -46.37 16.42 -15.21
C MET A 1 -45.06 17.18 -15.03
N ARG A 2 -44.01 16.43 -14.67
CA ARG A 2 -42.58 16.78 -14.53
C ARG A 2 -42.17 17.72 -13.39
N ASN A 3 -41.79 17.07 -12.29
CA ASN A 3 -40.85 17.55 -11.27
C ASN A 3 -39.46 17.70 -11.91
N GLN A 4 -38.70 18.73 -11.53
CA GLN A 4 -37.25 18.74 -11.62
C GLN A 4 -36.69 19.40 -10.36
N ASP A 5 -36.46 18.57 -9.35
CA ASP A 5 -35.50 18.82 -8.29
C ASP A 5 -34.14 18.38 -8.83
N GLY A 6 -33.18 19.29 -8.85
CA GLY A 6 -31.79 19.05 -9.27
C GLY A 6 -30.82 19.65 -8.25
N GLN A 7 -30.80 19.04 -7.06
CA GLN A 7 -29.72 19.14 -6.06
C GLN A 7 -28.40 18.69 -6.75
N GLY A 8 -27.21 19.21 -6.52
CA GLY A 8 -26.59 19.77 -5.32
C GLY A 8 -25.18 19.14 -5.22
N GLU A 9 -24.17 19.96 -4.92
CA GLU A 9 -22.82 19.63 -4.43
C GLU A 9 -22.23 18.22 -4.66
N CYS A 10 -21.16 18.14 -5.46
CA CYS A 10 -20.23 17.00 -5.50
C CYS A 10 -19.08 17.20 -4.49
N ASP A 11 -19.37 17.63 -3.26
CA ASP A 11 -18.37 17.84 -2.21
C ASP A 11 -18.64 16.89 -1.03
N ASP A 12 -18.44 15.59 -1.23
CA ASP A 12 -18.25 14.64 -0.13
C ASP A 12 -17.51 13.40 -0.65
N TYR A 13 -16.17 13.42 -0.59
CA TYR A 13 -15.41 12.18 -0.66
C TYR A 13 -15.51 11.52 0.72
N PRO A 14 -16.16 10.36 0.88
CA PRO A 14 -16.22 9.71 2.18
C PRO A 14 -14.82 9.27 2.59
N ILE A 15 -14.31 9.89 3.66
CA ILE A 15 -13.09 9.49 4.37
C ILE A 15 -13.37 8.13 5.01
N THR A 16 -13.15 7.04 4.27
CA THR A 16 -13.30 5.69 4.83
C THR A 16 -12.08 5.39 5.69
N THR A 17 -12.19 5.80 6.96
CA THR A 17 -11.44 5.21 8.06
C THR A 17 -11.97 3.79 8.23
N GLN A 18 -11.19 2.78 7.85
CA GLN A 18 -11.43 1.40 8.28
C GLN A 18 -10.19 0.94 9.05
N LYS A 19 -10.18 1.28 10.32
CA LYS A 19 -9.69 0.37 11.35
C LYS A 19 -10.82 0.28 12.38
N THR A 20 -10.95 -0.87 13.06
CA THR A 20 -11.89 -1.21 14.16
C THR A 20 -13.15 -1.92 13.67
N THR A 21 -13.17 -3.26 13.67
CA THR A 21 -13.63 -4.12 14.79
C THR A 21 -15.13 -3.99 15.06
N SER A 22 -15.84 -5.06 14.69
CA SER A 22 -17.08 -5.58 15.25
C SER A 22 -18.20 -4.61 15.64
N ARG A 23 -19.28 -4.63 14.86
CA ARG A 23 -20.65 -4.80 15.37
C ARG A 23 -21.52 -5.48 14.29
N MET A 24 -21.60 -6.79 14.33
CA MET A 24 -22.76 -7.53 13.84
C MET A 24 -23.18 -8.48 14.96
N SER A 25 -24.39 -8.27 15.46
CA SER A 25 -25.09 -9.19 16.35
C SER A 25 -26.06 -10.02 15.51
N LEU A 26 -26.20 -11.30 15.89
CA LEU A 26 -27.20 -12.31 15.48
C LEU A 26 -26.85 -13.04 14.17
N SER A 27 -26.91 -14.37 14.06
CA SER A 27 -27.44 -15.43 14.92
C SER A 27 -26.88 -16.80 14.48
N ASP A 28 -27.06 -17.80 15.35
CA ASP A 28 -26.51 -19.17 15.37
C ASP A 28 -26.66 -20.06 14.11
N ASP A 29 -25.83 -21.13 14.07
CA ASP A 29 -25.82 -22.34 13.20
C ASP A 29 -25.54 -22.11 11.69
N GLU A 30 -24.67 -22.83 10.98
CA GLU A 30 -23.99 -24.11 11.15
C GLU A 30 -22.80 -24.21 10.17
N ARG A 31 -21.94 -25.23 10.34
CA ARG A 31 -20.58 -25.36 9.78
C ARG A 31 -20.49 -25.61 8.27
N ASP A 32 -19.50 -25.03 7.59
CA ASP A 32 -18.91 -25.63 6.38
C ASP A 32 -17.43 -25.25 6.17
N VAL A 33 -16.60 -26.29 6.22
CA VAL A 33 -15.38 -26.57 5.45
C VAL A 33 -14.33 -25.46 5.24
N ASP A 34 -13.16 -25.71 5.85
CA ASP A 34 -11.80 -25.39 5.40
C ASP A 34 -11.65 -24.35 4.29
N SER A 35 -11.45 -23.09 4.67
CA SER A 35 -10.57 -22.21 3.91
C SER A 35 -9.79 -21.26 4.82
N TYR A 36 -9.04 -21.80 5.79
CA TYR A 36 -7.81 -21.11 6.19
C TYR A 36 -6.78 -21.35 5.08
N THR A 37 -6.96 -20.68 3.94
CA THR A 37 -5.82 -20.37 3.08
C THR A 37 -4.95 -19.46 3.91
N ARG A 38 -3.97 -20.09 4.56
CA ARG A 38 -2.72 -19.50 4.98
C ARG A 38 -2.20 -18.71 3.78
N THR A 39 -2.47 -17.42 3.74
CA THR A 39 -1.97 -16.47 2.75
C THR A 39 -0.51 -16.16 3.08
N ASP A 40 0.30 -17.21 3.16
CA ASP A 40 1.73 -17.14 2.92
C ASP A 40 1.88 -17.34 1.40
N ASP A 41 2.63 -16.46 0.71
CA ASP A 41 3.00 -16.57 -0.73
C ASP A 41 2.02 -16.08 -1.83
N VAL A 42 1.23 -15.04 -1.55
CA VAL A 42 0.93 -14.06 -2.61
C VAL A 42 1.48 -12.73 -2.13
N SER A 43 2.80 -12.54 -2.26
CA SER A 43 3.29 -11.17 -2.32
C SER A 43 2.58 -10.55 -3.53
N ASP A 44 1.74 -9.57 -3.25
CA ASP A 44 0.98 -8.86 -4.26
C ASP A 44 2.00 -8.29 -5.25
N THR A 45 2.11 -8.88 -6.45
CA THR A 45 3.23 -8.66 -7.39
C THR A 45 3.50 -7.16 -7.60
N ARG A 46 2.44 -6.36 -7.55
CA ARG A 46 2.53 -4.91 -7.68
C ARG A 46 3.27 -4.24 -6.51
N ILE A 47 3.03 -4.67 -5.28
CA ILE A 47 3.69 -4.12 -4.09
C ILE A 47 5.20 -4.38 -4.13
N ASP A 48 5.62 -5.57 -4.58
CA ASP A 48 7.03 -5.88 -4.75
C ASP A 48 7.68 -5.06 -5.88
N GLU A 49 6.97 -4.85 -6.99
CA GLU A 49 7.43 -3.98 -8.07
C GLU A 49 7.64 -2.54 -7.59
N VAL A 50 6.67 -1.99 -6.84
CA VAL A 50 6.74 -0.63 -6.27
C VAL A 50 7.90 -0.54 -5.26
N ALA A 51 8.10 -1.55 -4.43
CA ALA A 51 9.19 -1.59 -3.46
C ALA A 51 10.57 -1.63 -4.15
N LYS A 52 10.75 -2.51 -5.15
CA LYS A 52 11.97 -2.61 -5.94
C LYS A 52 12.26 -1.30 -6.68
N PHE A 53 11.23 -0.67 -7.25
CA PHE A 53 11.33 0.64 -7.86
C PHE A 53 11.84 1.69 -6.85
N ALA A 54 11.29 1.73 -5.63
CA ALA A 54 11.70 2.69 -4.61
C ALA A 54 13.19 2.56 -4.23
N VAL A 55 13.66 1.33 -4.00
CA VAL A 55 15.08 1.06 -3.69
C VAL A 55 15.98 1.45 -4.86
N ALA A 56 15.60 1.06 -6.09
CA ALA A 56 16.37 1.41 -7.28
C ALA A 56 16.43 2.92 -7.53
N ALA A 57 15.31 3.63 -7.34
CA ALA A 57 15.25 5.09 -7.47
C ALA A 57 16.12 5.79 -6.43
N TYR A 58 16.07 5.36 -5.17
CA TYR A 58 16.91 5.89 -4.10
C TYR A 58 18.40 5.68 -4.38
N ASN A 59 18.79 4.47 -4.82
CA ASN A 59 20.17 4.17 -5.23
C ASN A 59 20.64 5.10 -6.36
N ARG A 60 19.82 5.29 -7.40
CA ARG A 60 20.14 6.22 -8.50
C ARG A 60 20.32 7.67 -8.03
N GLN A 61 19.48 8.15 -7.10
CA GLN A 61 19.56 9.53 -6.61
C GLN A 61 20.73 9.79 -5.66
N THR A 62 21.14 8.77 -4.89
CA THR A 62 22.12 8.94 -3.80
C THR A 62 23.49 8.31 -4.08
N GLY A 63 23.64 7.55 -5.16
CA GLY A 63 24.85 6.77 -5.43
C GLY A 63 25.04 5.57 -4.51
N LYS A 64 24.01 5.18 -3.75
CA LYS A 64 24.02 3.99 -2.90
C LYS A 64 23.75 2.72 -3.71
N ALA A 65 24.02 1.57 -3.08
CA ALA A 65 23.84 0.24 -3.68
C ALA A 65 23.05 -0.68 -2.73
N LEU A 66 21.91 -0.19 -2.22
CA LEU A 66 21.03 -1.02 -1.38
C LEU A 66 20.40 -2.14 -2.21
N VAL A 67 20.33 -3.34 -1.63
CA VAL A 67 19.68 -4.52 -2.18
C VAL A 67 18.35 -4.71 -1.46
N PHE A 68 17.25 -4.71 -2.22
CA PHE A 68 15.91 -4.97 -1.68
C PHE A 68 15.83 -6.42 -1.14
N ILE A 69 15.30 -6.60 0.07
CA ILE A 69 15.09 -7.91 0.68
C ILE A 69 13.61 -8.28 0.64
N ARG A 70 12.75 -7.48 1.30
CA ARG A 70 11.31 -7.74 1.39
C ARG A 70 10.54 -6.48 1.77
N VAL A 71 9.23 -6.52 1.54
CA VAL A 71 8.29 -5.59 2.15
C VAL A 71 7.91 -6.09 3.54
N VAL A 72 8.12 -5.26 4.56
CA VAL A 72 7.73 -5.55 5.96
C VAL A 72 6.28 -5.15 6.20
N ARG A 73 5.84 -4.04 5.60
CA ARG A 73 4.46 -3.54 5.70
C ARG A 73 4.12 -2.72 4.47
N SER A 74 2.87 -2.80 4.03
CA SER A 74 2.35 -1.98 2.94
C SER A 74 1.03 -1.31 3.35
N GLU A 75 0.88 -0.07 2.93
CA GLU A 75 -0.37 0.69 2.96
C GLU A 75 -0.51 1.42 1.62
N HIS A 76 -1.74 1.69 1.19
CA HIS A 76 -2.01 2.50 0.02
C HIS A 76 -3.11 3.51 0.28
N GLN A 77 -3.03 4.65 -0.40
CA GLN A 77 -4.02 5.71 -0.37
C GLN A 77 -4.45 6.03 -1.81
N VAL A 78 -5.72 5.83 -2.11
CA VAL A 78 -6.31 6.20 -3.40
C VAL A 78 -6.53 7.71 -3.44
N LEU A 79 -6.11 8.34 -4.53
CA LEU A 79 -6.30 9.76 -4.82
C LEU A 79 -7.09 9.90 -6.15
N PRO A 80 -7.71 11.05 -6.43
CA PRO A 80 -8.45 11.26 -7.69
C PRO A 80 -7.64 10.98 -8.96
N ARG A 81 -6.30 11.02 -8.86
CA ARG A 81 -5.34 10.77 -9.93
C ARG A 81 -4.27 9.76 -9.51
N GLY A 82 -4.68 8.57 -9.10
CA GLY A 82 -3.76 7.46 -8.86
C GLY A 82 -3.67 7.03 -7.40
N VAL A 83 -2.55 6.41 -7.03
CA VAL A 83 -2.37 5.73 -5.74
C VAL A 83 -1.04 6.11 -5.11
N ASN A 84 -1.05 6.48 -3.83
CA ASN A 84 0.16 6.58 -3.03
C ASN A 84 0.41 5.28 -2.28
N TYR A 85 1.52 4.62 -2.56
CA TYR A 85 2.01 3.48 -1.78
C TYR A 85 2.92 3.99 -0.67
N LYS A 86 2.63 3.58 0.56
CA LYS A 86 3.45 3.82 1.75
C LYS A 86 3.94 2.46 2.22
N LEU A 87 5.22 2.19 1.99
CA LEU A 87 5.84 0.91 2.24
C LEU A 87 6.85 1.02 3.38
N VAL A 88 6.95 -0.03 4.18
CA VAL A 88 8.09 -0.29 5.05
C VAL A 88 8.85 -1.44 4.41
N VAL A 89 10.10 -1.21 4.03
CA VAL A 89 10.93 -2.18 3.30
C VAL A 89 12.21 -2.47 4.06
N GLU A 90 12.66 -3.71 4.01
CA GLU A 90 13.97 -4.10 4.47
C GLU A 90 14.94 -4.15 3.29
N ALA A 91 16.11 -3.55 3.46
CA ALA A 91 17.16 -3.56 2.44
C ALA A 91 18.55 -3.71 3.08
N ALA A 92 19.45 -4.38 2.37
CA ALA A 92 20.84 -4.56 2.79
C ALA A 92 21.80 -3.68 2.01
N THR A 93 22.88 -3.27 2.65
CA THR A 93 24.08 -2.80 1.94
C THR A 93 24.78 -3.96 1.24
N PRO A 94 25.71 -3.70 0.29
CA PRO A 94 26.51 -4.76 -0.33
C PRO A 94 27.33 -5.58 0.69
N ALA A 95 27.63 -5.03 1.87
CA ALA A 95 28.30 -5.72 2.96
C ALA A 95 27.36 -6.60 3.81
N GLY A 96 26.07 -6.71 3.44
CA GLY A 96 25.08 -7.52 4.16
C GLY A 96 24.46 -6.86 5.38
N VAL A 97 24.80 -5.59 5.69
CA VAL A 97 24.17 -4.85 6.78
C VAL A 97 22.73 -4.49 6.40
N THR A 98 21.75 -5.02 7.12
CA THR A 98 20.32 -4.76 6.91
C THR A 98 19.84 -3.52 7.66
N ASN A 99 18.88 -2.82 7.06
CA ASN A 99 18.15 -1.74 7.73
C ASN A 99 16.72 -1.65 7.17
N VAL A 100 15.81 -1.03 7.92
CA VAL A 100 14.41 -0.85 7.56
C VAL A 100 14.16 0.59 7.14
N TYR A 101 13.37 0.78 6.09
CA TYR A 101 13.11 2.08 5.48
C TYR A 101 11.62 2.30 5.25
N LYS A 102 11.15 3.52 5.46
CA LYS A 102 9.86 4.00 4.95
C LYS A 102 10.08 4.52 3.53
N ALA A 103 9.35 3.95 2.58
CA ALA A 103 9.34 4.34 1.18
C ALA A 103 7.96 4.86 0.79
N VAL A 104 7.92 5.95 0.03
CA VAL A 104 6.70 6.49 -0.56
C VAL A 104 6.88 6.58 -2.07
N VAL A 105 5.93 6.00 -2.79
CA VAL A 105 5.87 6.00 -4.25
C VAL A 105 4.46 6.38 -4.68
N HIS A 106 4.36 7.29 -5.63
CA HIS A 106 3.11 7.65 -6.28
C HIS A 106 2.97 6.89 -7.60
N GLU A 107 1.78 6.36 -7.89
CA GLU A 107 1.44 5.75 -9.17
C GLU A 107 0.29 6.49 -9.83
N GLU A 108 0.53 7.05 -11.02
CA GLU A 108 -0.49 7.65 -11.89
C GLU A 108 -0.30 7.09 -13.31
N GLU A 109 -1.37 6.63 -13.96
CA GLU A 109 -1.32 6.05 -15.32
C GLU A 109 -0.24 4.95 -15.49
N ARG A 110 -0.08 4.07 -14.49
CA ARG A 110 0.97 3.02 -14.41
C ARG A 110 2.42 3.55 -14.37
N LYS A 111 2.63 4.86 -14.27
CA LYS A 111 3.95 5.47 -14.07
C LYS A 111 4.21 5.57 -12.57
N LEU A 112 5.36 5.05 -12.15
CA LEU A 112 5.83 5.17 -10.77
C LEU A 112 6.70 6.43 -10.62
N THR A 113 6.38 7.24 -9.62
CA THR A 113 7.14 8.42 -9.21
C THR A 113 7.65 8.23 -7.81
N PHE A 114 8.98 8.31 -7.66
CA PHE A 114 9.63 8.25 -6.36
C PHE A 114 9.34 9.52 -5.57
N VAL A 115 8.86 9.37 -4.33
CA VAL A 115 8.56 10.51 -3.44
C VAL A 115 9.58 10.60 -2.32
N SER A 116 9.78 9.52 -1.55
CA SER A 116 10.74 9.53 -0.43
C SER A 116 11.23 8.15 -0.05
N PHE A 117 12.42 8.09 0.56
CA PHE A 117 12.99 6.88 1.14
C PHE A 117 13.84 7.25 2.35
N VAL A 118 13.36 6.93 3.55
CA VAL A 118 13.97 7.35 4.81
C VAL A 118 14.15 6.16 5.75
N PRO A 119 15.27 6.06 6.50
CA PRO A 119 15.45 4.99 7.47
C PRO A 119 14.39 5.08 8.59
N VAL A 120 13.96 3.92 9.09
CA VAL A 120 13.18 3.82 10.32
C VAL A 120 14.19 3.73 11.47
N LEU A 121 14.17 4.72 12.37
CA LEU A 121 15.01 4.77 13.56
C LEU A 121 14.60 3.69 14.58
#